data_AF-A0A832HEN1-F1
#
_entry.id   AF-A0A832HEN1-F1
#
_cell.length_a   1.000
_cell.length_b   1.000
_cell.length_c   1.000
_cell.angle_alpha   90.00
_cell.angle_beta   90.00
_cell.angle_gamma   90.00
#
_symmetry.space_group_name_H-M   'P 1'
#
loop_
_entity.id
_entity.type
_entity.pdbx_description
1 polymer ?
#
loop_
_entity_poly.entity_id
_entity_poly.type
_entity_poly.pdbx_seq_one_letter_code
_entity_poly.pdbx_strand_id
1 'polypeptide(L)'
;MHTRRRIFARWLFPFCFLLLSAVVFAVVLYFLFLPGFSIRNVDYALPPWHFFAVVVVVAVIAAPLLLLPRGRRLAYAAMVSFCVFLVVALFWCRSHWAYDVRCYWAGVRASSQNGIWFSTYAGHAHILVDTYRFPSAAQGDFIERAMSGKKEAYVHTSVMPYTALGPASYAEHRAHFGLPLFHVASETQHDVWGISGLRHDRQTLRMPLYALAAPWLILPAVWLWRFIRQPLPLAGNLCTRCSYDLRAHTAGERCPECGTPITPRPEPVPRLPHSR
;
A
#
# COMPACT_ATOMS: atom_id res chain seq x y z
N MET A 1 1.38 -41.78 -9.62
CA MET A 1 0.65 -40.90 -8.67
C MET A 1 1.51 -39.87 -7.91
N HIS A 2 2.85 -40.00 -7.81
CA HIS A 2 3.70 -39.05 -7.07
C HIS A 2 3.87 -37.65 -7.70
N THR A 3 3.65 -37.49 -9.00
CA THR A 3 3.81 -36.22 -9.72
C THR A 3 2.70 -35.21 -9.43
N ARG A 4 1.46 -35.64 -9.15
CA ARG A 4 0.34 -34.73 -8.80
C ARG A 4 0.50 -34.10 -7.41
N ARG A 5 1.08 -34.82 -6.43
CA ARG A 5 1.31 -34.27 -5.06
C ARG A 5 2.37 -33.16 -5.04
N ARG A 6 3.38 -33.20 -5.90
CA ARG A 6 4.40 -32.13 -5.98
C ARG A 6 3.87 -30.86 -6.64
N ILE A 7 2.93 -30.99 -7.58
CA ILE A 7 2.23 -29.84 -8.17
C ILE A 7 1.32 -29.23 -7.12
N PHE A 8 0.52 -30.03 -6.42
CA PHE A 8 -0.38 -29.52 -5.38
C PHE A 8 0.35 -28.80 -4.24
N ALA A 9 1.46 -29.35 -3.72
CA ALA A 9 2.27 -28.68 -2.69
C ALA A 9 2.98 -27.41 -3.19
N ARG A 10 3.26 -27.30 -4.50
CA ARG A 10 3.79 -26.07 -5.12
C ARG A 10 2.76 -24.94 -5.17
N TRP A 11 1.47 -25.26 -5.25
CA TRP A 11 0.38 -24.29 -5.35
C TRP A 11 -0.35 -24.02 -4.02
N LEU A 12 -0.42 -25.01 -3.13
CA LEU A 12 -1.12 -24.87 -1.85
C LEU A 12 -0.39 -23.91 -0.90
N PHE A 13 0.94 -23.92 -0.89
CA PHE A 13 1.74 -23.03 -0.07
C PHE A 13 1.57 -21.54 -0.44
N PRO A 14 1.68 -21.12 -1.73
CA PRO A 14 1.38 -19.74 -2.09
C PRO A 14 -0.09 -19.37 -1.89
N PHE A 15 -1.03 -20.32 -2.00
CA PHE A 15 -2.45 -20.04 -1.76
C PHE A 15 -2.77 -19.77 -0.28
N CYS A 16 -2.33 -20.63 0.65
CA CYS A 16 -2.48 -20.40 2.08
C CYS A 16 -1.78 -19.11 2.54
N PHE A 17 -0.69 -18.75 1.87
CA PHE A 17 0.09 -17.56 2.18
C PHE A 17 -0.51 -16.27 1.58
N LEU A 18 -1.12 -16.35 0.40
CA LEU A 18 -1.99 -15.32 -0.16
C LEU A 18 -3.18 -15.06 0.76
N LEU A 19 -3.79 -16.12 1.30
CA LEU A 19 -4.89 -16.01 2.26
C LEU A 19 -4.44 -15.30 3.54
N LEU A 20 -3.28 -15.66 4.11
CA LEU A 20 -2.73 -15.03 5.30
C LEU A 20 -2.36 -13.55 5.06
N SER A 21 -1.75 -13.27 3.90
CA SER A 21 -1.41 -11.90 3.50
C SER A 21 -2.67 -11.06 3.29
N ALA A 22 -3.71 -11.63 2.66
CA ALA A 22 -5.02 -11.02 2.50
C ALA A 22 -5.73 -10.79 3.84
N VAL A 23 -5.55 -11.67 4.84
CA VAL A 23 -6.08 -11.48 6.20
C VAL A 23 -5.35 -10.37 6.94
N VAL A 24 -4.01 -10.34 6.93
CA VAL A 24 -3.23 -9.25 7.54
C VAL A 24 -3.56 -7.92 6.87
N PHE A 25 -3.73 -7.94 5.55
CA PHE A 25 -4.15 -6.81 4.75
C PHE A 25 -5.59 -6.38 5.05
N ALA A 26 -6.52 -7.31 5.20
CA ALA A 26 -7.89 -7.05 5.63
C ALA A 26 -7.93 -6.50 7.06
N VAL A 27 -7.01 -6.90 7.95
CA VAL A 27 -6.86 -6.36 9.30
C VAL A 27 -6.28 -4.94 9.27
N VAL A 28 -5.27 -4.69 8.43
CA VAL A 28 -4.74 -3.32 8.22
C VAL A 28 -5.82 -2.42 7.62
N LEU A 29 -6.57 -2.91 6.63
CA LEU A 29 -7.72 -2.21 6.08
C LEU A 29 -8.81 -2.04 7.16
N TYR A 30 -9.12 -3.05 7.96
CA TYR A 30 -10.09 -2.99 9.06
C TYR A 30 -9.75 -1.89 10.07
N PHE A 31 -8.47 -1.79 10.48
CA PHE A 31 -8.00 -0.74 11.41
C PHE A 31 -7.87 0.64 10.75
N LEU A 32 -7.71 0.70 9.43
CA LEU A 32 -7.67 1.96 8.69
C LEU A 32 -9.06 2.44 8.24
N PHE A 33 -10.05 1.55 8.11
CA PHE A 33 -11.23 1.82 7.29
C PHE A 33 -12.58 1.36 7.80
N LEU A 34 -12.75 0.74 8.97
CA LEU A 34 -14.12 0.45 9.44
C LEU A 34 -14.96 1.75 9.52
N PRO A 35 -15.92 1.98 8.59
CA PRO A 35 -16.85 3.08 8.64
C PRO A 35 -18.11 2.51 9.30
N GLY A 36 -17.96 1.96 10.51
CA GLY A 36 -19.05 1.35 11.28
C GLY A 36 -19.53 2.22 12.43
N PHE A 37 -18.78 3.28 12.72
CA PHE A 37 -19.10 4.24 13.75
C PHE A 37 -19.14 5.61 13.09
N SER A 38 -20.31 5.95 12.55
CA SER A 38 -20.72 7.34 12.38
C SER A 38 -20.87 7.95 13.78
N ILE A 39 -19.75 8.16 14.47
CA ILE A 39 -19.73 8.98 15.66
C ILE A 39 -19.30 10.35 15.20
N ARG A 40 -20.21 11.31 15.32
CA ARG A 40 -19.85 12.72 15.37
C ARG A 40 -18.73 12.86 16.41
N ASN A 41 -17.53 13.27 15.98
CA ASN A 41 -16.44 13.74 16.85
C ASN A 41 -16.09 12.80 18.02
N VAL A 42 -15.35 11.70 17.78
CA VAL A 42 -14.64 11.04 18.89
C VAL A 42 -13.17 11.32 18.81
N ASP A 43 -12.71 12.07 19.80
CA ASP A 43 -11.30 12.30 20.06
C ASP A 43 -10.75 11.08 20.78
N TYR A 44 -9.88 10.33 20.10
CA TYR A 44 -9.09 9.29 20.76
C TYR A 44 -7.70 9.85 21.01
N ALA A 45 -7.25 9.84 22.27
CA ALA A 45 -5.83 9.86 22.58
C ALA A 45 -5.23 8.56 22.03
N LEU A 46 -4.38 8.63 21.02
CA LEU A 46 -3.76 7.42 20.46
C LEU A 46 -2.92 6.75 21.55
N PRO A 47 -3.23 5.52 21.97
CA PRO A 47 -2.41 4.87 22.96
C PRO A 47 -1.17 4.27 22.26
N PRO A 48 -0.07 4.02 22.99
CA PRO A 48 1.23 3.63 22.43
C PRO A 48 1.23 2.36 21.57
N TRP A 49 0.15 1.58 21.56
CA TRP A 49 0.02 0.37 20.75
C TRP A 49 -0.08 0.60 19.24
N HIS A 50 -0.33 1.83 18.75
CA HIS A 50 -0.30 2.10 17.31
C HIS A 50 1.09 1.94 16.69
N PHE A 51 2.15 2.31 17.41
CA PHE A 51 3.53 2.05 16.97
C PHE A 51 3.82 0.55 16.94
N PHE A 52 3.34 -0.21 17.93
CA PHE A 52 3.44 -1.66 17.94
C PHE A 52 2.73 -2.30 16.75
N ALA A 53 1.54 -1.81 16.39
CA ALA A 53 0.81 -2.35 15.24
C ALA A 53 1.58 -2.18 13.92
N VAL A 54 2.20 -1.01 13.68
CA VAL A 54 3.01 -0.78 12.47
C VAL A 54 4.24 -1.68 12.46
N VAL A 55 4.97 -1.78 13.58
CA VAL A 55 6.16 -2.64 13.69
C VAL A 55 5.81 -4.10 13.48
N VAL A 56 4.70 -4.57 14.05
CA VAL A 56 4.21 -5.96 13.89
C VAL A 56 3.83 -6.21 12.43
N VAL A 57 3.12 -5.28 11.77
CA VAL A 57 2.77 -5.42 10.34
C VAL A 57 4.02 -5.49 9.48
N VAL A 58 5.00 -4.60 9.69
CA VAL A 58 6.28 -4.61 8.96
C VAL A 58 7.04 -5.91 9.22
N ALA A 59 7.12 -6.37 10.47
CA ALA A 59 7.81 -7.60 10.83
C ALA A 59 7.15 -8.85 10.21
N VAL A 60 5.81 -8.91 10.24
CA VAL A 60 5.03 -10.01 9.65
C VAL A 60 5.16 -10.04 8.12
N ILE A 61 5.28 -8.88 7.48
CA ILE A 61 5.51 -8.78 6.03
C ILE A 61 6.98 -9.05 5.67
N ALA A 62 7.95 -8.66 6.50
CA ALA A 62 9.37 -8.76 6.19
C ALA A 62 10.01 -10.10 6.59
N ALA A 63 9.55 -10.74 7.68
CA ALA A 63 10.13 -11.99 8.18
C ALA A 63 10.08 -13.14 7.14
N PRO A 64 8.99 -13.33 6.37
CA PRO A 64 8.95 -14.36 5.34
C PRO A 64 9.97 -14.13 4.22
N LEU A 65 10.31 -12.88 3.89
CA LEU A 65 11.32 -12.54 2.88
C LEU A 65 12.69 -13.13 3.21
N LEU A 66 13.03 -13.19 4.51
CA LEU A 66 14.29 -13.73 5.00
C LEU A 66 14.32 -15.27 4.97
N LEU A 67 13.18 -15.89 5.30
CA LEU A 67 13.04 -17.34 5.41
C LEU A 67 12.80 -18.04 4.06
N LEU A 68 12.32 -17.31 3.05
CA LEU A 68 12.04 -17.89 1.73
C LEU A 68 13.33 -18.22 0.95
N PRO A 69 13.36 -19.35 0.21
CA PRO A 69 14.45 -19.67 -0.72
C PRO A 69 14.64 -18.53 -1.73
N ARG A 70 15.89 -18.26 -2.15
CA ARG A 70 16.24 -17.15 -3.06
C ARG A 70 15.31 -17.05 -4.28
N GLY A 71 14.94 -18.19 -4.88
CA GLY A 71 14.04 -18.23 -6.04
C GLY A 71 12.58 -17.80 -5.80
N ARG A 72 12.13 -17.75 -4.53
CA ARG A 72 10.77 -17.35 -4.14
C ARG A 72 10.69 -15.92 -3.59
N ARG A 73 11.83 -15.31 -3.22
CA ARG A 73 11.86 -13.95 -2.64
C ARG A 73 11.28 -12.90 -3.59
N LEU A 74 11.63 -12.96 -4.87
CA LEU A 74 11.10 -12.02 -5.87
C LEU A 74 9.58 -12.14 -6.04
N ALA A 75 9.05 -13.37 -6.11
CA ALA A 75 7.61 -13.60 -6.25
C ALA A 75 6.84 -13.06 -5.03
N TYR A 76 7.39 -13.25 -3.83
CA TYR A 76 6.79 -12.69 -2.63
C TYR A 76 6.87 -11.16 -2.57
N ALA A 77 8.03 -10.57 -2.89
CA ALA A 77 8.18 -9.12 -2.95
C ALA A 77 7.22 -8.51 -3.98
N ALA A 78 7.06 -9.15 -5.15
CA ALA A 78 6.07 -8.77 -6.15
C ALA A 78 4.64 -8.87 -5.63
N MET A 79 4.29 -9.93 -4.91
CA MET A 79 2.96 -10.07 -4.30
C MET A 79 2.67 -8.98 -3.28
N VAL A 80 3.59 -8.73 -2.32
CA VAL A 80 3.45 -7.65 -1.33
C VAL A 80 3.32 -6.30 -2.02
N SER A 81 4.18 -6.02 -3.00
CA SER A 81 4.15 -4.79 -3.79
C SER A 81 2.82 -4.63 -4.53
N PHE A 82 2.29 -5.70 -5.13
CA PHE A 82 0.99 -5.69 -5.79
C PHE A 82 -0.15 -5.42 -4.80
N CYS A 83 -0.12 -6.02 -3.61
CA CYS A 83 -1.10 -5.72 -2.56
C CYS A 83 -1.05 -4.24 -2.16
N VAL A 84 0.14 -3.66 -1.94
CA VAL A 84 0.28 -2.22 -1.63
C VAL A 84 -0.24 -1.36 -2.79
N PHE A 85 0.09 -1.69 -4.03
CA PHE A 85 -0.47 -1.03 -5.22
C PHE A 85 -2.01 -1.03 -5.21
N LEU A 86 -2.64 -2.17 -4.91
CA LEU A 86 -4.09 -2.27 -4.83
C LEU A 86 -4.68 -1.38 -3.71
N VAL A 87 -4.03 -1.25 -2.55
CA VAL A 87 -4.46 -0.28 -1.52
C VAL A 87 -4.46 1.13 -2.07
N VAL A 88 -3.34 1.55 -2.66
CA VAL A 88 -3.20 2.92 -3.16
C VAL A 88 -4.18 3.17 -4.30
N ALA A 89 -4.42 2.20 -5.17
CA ALA A 89 -5.42 2.28 -6.23
C ALA A 89 -6.85 2.39 -5.66
N LEU A 90 -7.18 1.65 -4.59
CA LEU A 90 -8.47 1.78 -3.91
C LEU A 90 -8.64 3.15 -3.27
N PHE A 91 -7.62 3.69 -2.59
CA PHE A 91 -7.64 5.07 -2.09
C PHE A 91 -7.76 6.09 -3.22
N TRP A 92 -7.05 5.88 -4.33
CA TRP A 92 -7.13 6.72 -5.51
C TRP A 92 -8.56 6.78 -6.06
N CYS A 93 -9.18 5.61 -6.28
CA CYS A 93 -10.58 5.52 -6.69
C CYS A 93 -11.50 6.18 -5.67
N ARG A 94 -11.42 5.79 -4.39
CA ARG A 94 -12.25 6.31 -3.30
C ARG A 94 -12.17 7.82 -3.17
N SER A 95 -10.97 8.38 -3.35
CA SER A 95 -10.74 9.82 -3.34
C SER A 95 -11.43 10.54 -4.50
N HIS A 96 -12.20 9.89 -5.38
CA HIS A 96 -13.08 10.61 -6.32
C HIS A 96 -14.49 10.84 -5.78
N TRP A 97 -14.82 10.26 -4.63
CA TRP A 97 -16.15 10.35 -4.02
C TRP A 97 -16.14 10.78 -2.55
N ALA A 98 -15.02 10.58 -1.84
CA ALA A 98 -14.88 10.90 -0.43
C ALA A 98 -13.63 11.73 -0.16
N TYR A 99 -13.75 12.66 0.78
CA TYR A 99 -12.64 13.32 1.43
C TYR A 99 -12.30 12.58 2.72
N ASP A 100 -11.21 11.83 2.72
CA ASP A 100 -10.70 11.17 3.91
C ASP A 100 -9.66 12.08 4.56
N VAL A 101 -9.80 12.35 5.86
CA VAL A 101 -8.89 13.20 6.63
C VAL A 101 -8.48 12.47 7.90
N ARG A 102 -7.19 12.54 8.19
CA ARG A 102 -6.63 12.14 9.47
C ARG A 102 -5.61 13.18 9.90
N CYS A 103 -5.81 13.78 11.06
CA CYS A 103 -4.86 14.73 11.60
C CYS A 103 -4.47 14.39 13.03
N TYR A 104 -3.22 14.71 13.35
CA TYR A 104 -2.66 14.68 14.68
C TYR A 104 -2.39 16.10 15.13
N TRP A 105 -2.94 16.46 16.28
CA TRP A 105 -2.72 17.73 16.93
C TRP A 105 -1.86 17.48 18.17
N ALA A 106 -0.69 18.10 18.24
CA ALA A 106 0.12 18.09 19.46
C ALA A 106 -0.58 18.93 20.55
N GLY A 107 -0.31 18.59 21.81
CA GLY A 107 -0.80 19.38 22.94
C GLY A 107 -0.33 20.83 22.88
N VAL A 108 -1.21 21.74 23.31
CA VAL A 108 -0.97 23.18 23.27
C VAL A 108 0.13 23.56 24.26
N ARG A 109 1.21 24.14 23.76
CA ARG A 109 2.31 24.67 24.59
C ARG A 109 2.07 26.14 24.95
N ALA A 110 2.93 26.70 25.79
CA ALA A 110 2.83 28.08 26.28
C ALA A 110 2.79 29.16 25.18
N SER A 111 3.34 28.88 24.00
CA SER A 111 3.40 29.84 22.89
C SER A 111 3.29 29.21 21.50
N SER A 112 2.97 27.92 21.42
CA SER A 112 2.92 27.21 20.14
C SER A 112 2.04 25.98 20.16
N GLN A 113 1.53 25.62 18.99
CA GLN A 113 0.82 24.36 18.75
C GLN A 113 1.23 23.85 17.36
N ASN A 114 1.41 22.53 17.19
CA ASN A 114 1.74 21.91 15.91
C ASN A 114 0.74 20.83 15.52
N GLY A 115 0.35 20.79 14.25
CA GLY A 115 -0.52 19.77 13.69
C GLY A 115 0.10 19.13 12.44
N ILE A 116 -0.19 17.85 12.23
CA ILE A 116 0.11 17.16 10.97
C ILE A 116 -1.20 16.59 10.43
N TRP A 117 -1.49 16.85 9.18
CA TRP A 117 -2.70 16.45 8.48
C TRP A 117 -2.32 15.55 7.31
N PHE A 118 -3.02 14.44 7.19
CA PHE A 118 -3.04 13.60 6.00
C PHE A 118 -4.45 13.58 5.45
N SER A 119 -4.61 13.81 4.16
CA SER A 119 -5.91 13.65 3.52
C SER A 119 -5.81 13.10 2.12
N THR A 120 -6.86 12.41 1.68
CA THR A 120 -7.02 11.98 0.29
C THR A 120 -8.25 12.60 -0.32
N TYR A 121 -8.05 13.25 -1.46
CA TYR A 121 -9.06 14.08 -2.12
C TYR A 121 -8.80 14.14 -3.63
N ALA A 122 -9.84 14.06 -4.47
CA ALA A 122 -9.86 14.09 -5.94
C ALA A 122 -8.61 13.51 -6.60
N GLY A 123 -8.28 12.27 -6.25
CA GLY A 123 -7.14 11.57 -6.81
C GLY A 123 -5.76 11.96 -6.27
N HIS A 124 -5.71 12.79 -5.22
CA HIS A 124 -4.48 13.28 -4.60
C HIS A 124 -4.38 12.85 -3.13
N ALA A 125 -3.14 12.73 -2.66
CA ALA A 125 -2.77 12.69 -1.26
C ALA A 125 -2.18 14.05 -0.86
N HIS A 126 -2.58 14.54 0.31
CA HIS A 126 -2.13 15.80 0.86
C HIS A 126 -1.50 15.53 2.22
N ILE A 127 -0.34 16.14 2.45
CA ILE A 127 0.30 16.20 3.76
C ILE A 127 0.39 17.68 4.09
N LEU A 128 -0.22 18.08 5.21
CA LEU A 128 -0.11 19.45 5.71
C LEU A 128 0.56 19.44 7.07
N VAL A 129 1.43 20.41 7.30
CA VAL A 129 2.05 20.68 8.59
C VAL A 129 1.63 22.09 8.98
N ASP A 130 0.89 22.18 10.08
CA ASP A 130 0.43 23.44 10.64
C ASP A 130 1.26 23.77 11.88
N THR A 131 1.79 24.98 11.94
CA THR A 131 2.48 25.53 13.11
C THR A 131 1.82 26.84 13.50
N TYR A 132 1.21 26.84 14.67
CA TYR A 132 0.64 28.02 15.30
C TYR A 132 1.62 28.58 16.32
N ARG A 133 1.85 29.88 16.27
CA ARG A 133 2.63 30.63 17.26
C ARG A 133 1.79 31.78 17.77
N PHE A 134 1.72 31.95 19.08
CA PHE A 134 0.90 32.98 19.70
C PHE A 134 1.58 33.51 20.98
N PRO A 135 1.34 34.78 21.35
CA PRO A 135 1.73 35.30 22.66
C PRO A 135 1.12 34.45 23.78
N SER A 136 1.82 34.27 24.90
CA SER A 136 1.30 33.46 26.01
C SER A 136 -0.01 34.01 26.58
N ALA A 137 -0.24 35.32 26.50
CA ALA A 137 -1.51 35.95 26.87
C ALA A 137 -2.69 35.50 25.98
N ALA A 138 -2.43 35.11 24.73
CA ALA A 138 -3.43 34.64 23.77
C ALA A 138 -3.67 33.12 23.80
N GLN A 139 -2.96 32.38 24.66
CA GLN A 139 -3.06 30.92 24.73
C GLN A 139 -4.49 30.47 25.08
N GLY A 140 -5.16 31.15 26.02
CA GLY A 140 -6.53 30.84 26.42
C GLY A 140 -7.51 30.96 25.26
N ASP A 141 -7.45 32.10 24.54
CA ASP A 141 -8.29 32.35 23.37
C ASP A 141 -8.03 31.35 22.25
N PHE A 142 -6.77 30.96 22.04
CA PHE A 142 -6.43 29.93 21.06
C PHE A 142 -7.02 28.56 21.43
N ILE A 143 -6.90 28.14 22.68
CA ILE A 143 -7.47 26.87 23.14
C ILE A 143 -8.98 26.87 22.95
N GLU A 144 -9.65 27.95 23.34
CA GLU A 144 -11.11 28.01 23.26
C GLU A 144 -11.60 28.07 21.81
N ARG A 145 -11.07 29.02 21.02
CA ARG A 145 -11.60 29.34 19.69
C ARG A 145 -11.08 28.42 18.59
N ALA A 146 -9.80 28.07 18.62
CA ALA A 146 -9.17 27.25 17.58
C ALA A 146 -9.27 25.76 17.88
N MET A 147 -9.06 25.38 19.15
CA MET A 147 -8.98 23.98 19.58
C MET A 147 -10.28 23.46 20.21
N SER A 148 -11.34 24.29 20.27
CA SER A 148 -12.62 23.94 20.91
C SER A 148 -12.43 23.43 22.35
N GLY A 149 -11.58 24.11 23.12
CA GLY A 149 -11.24 23.77 24.51
C GLY A 149 -10.17 22.69 24.69
N LYS A 150 -9.70 22.04 23.62
CA LYS A 150 -8.73 20.94 23.71
C LYS A 150 -7.32 21.44 23.95
N LYS A 151 -6.72 21.00 25.07
CA LYS A 151 -5.33 21.32 25.44
C LYS A 151 -4.35 20.20 25.16
N GLU A 152 -4.81 18.96 25.27
CA GLU A 152 -3.98 17.76 25.12
C GLU A 152 -3.81 17.36 23.67
N ALA A 153 -2.85 16.47 23.41
CA ALA A 153 -2.68 15.92 22.08
C ALA A 153 -3.85 15.00 21.73
N TYR A 154 -4.35 15.09 20.49
CA TYR A 154 -5.42 14.22 20.02
C TYR A 154 -5.26 13.87 18.55
N VAL A 155 -5.92 12.79 18.15
CA VAL A 155 -6.09 12.44 16.75
C VAL A 155 -7.53 12.58 16.35
N HIS A 156 -7.73 13.22 15.21
CA HIS A 156 -9.02 13.36 14.58
C HIS A 156 -9.00 12.60 13.25
N THR A 157 -10.04 11.80 13.03
CA THR A 157 -10.27 11.10 11.78
C THR A 157 -11.67 11.43 11.31
N SER A 158 -11.80 11.81 10.05
CA SER A 158 -13.08 12.17 9.46
C SER A 158 -13.14 11.70 8.01
N VAL A 159 -14.34 11.32 7.61
CA VAL A 159 -14.67 10.99 6.23
C VAL A 159 -15.89 11.80 5.89
N MET A 160 -15.80 12.62 4.85
CA MET A 160 -16.92 13.46 4.42
C MET A 160 -17.14 13.38 2.90
N PRO A 161 -18.39 13.46 2.43
CA PRO A 161 -18.67 13.59 1.00
C PRO A 161 -18.21 14.97 0.52
N TYR A 162 -17.88 15.10 -0.77
CA TYR A 162 -17.43 16.38 -1.32
C TYR A 162 -18.43 17.51 -1.24
N THR A 163 -19.71 17.17 -1.22
CA THR A 163 -20.79 18.13 -1.01
C THR A 163 -20.66 18.87 0.31
N ALA A 164 -19.98 18.29 1.32
CA ALA A 164 -19.75 18.94 2.62
C ALA A 164 -18.70 20.06 2.57
N LEU A 165 -17.81 20.08 1.57
CA LEU A 165 -16.77 21.12 1.43
C LEU A 165 -17.25 22.35 0.65
N GLY A 166 -18.48 22.32 0.15
CA GLY A 166 -19.05 23.37 -0.70
C GLY A 166 -18.67 23.23 -2.19
N PRO A 167 -19.50 23.78 -3.09
CA PRO A 167 -19.35 23.62 -4.53
C PRO A 167 -18.08 24.30 -5.09
N ALA A 168 -17.63 25.39 -4.49
CA ALA A 168 -16.42 26.11 -4.91
C ALA A 168 -15.15 25.25 -4.72
N SER A 169 -14.99 24.68 -3.52
CA SER A 169 -13.88 23.75 -3.19
C SER A 169 -13.88 22.55 -4.14
N TYR A 170 -15.06 22.00 -4.44
CA TYR A 170 -15.16 20.89 -5.39
C TYR A 170 -14.75 21.29 -6.82
N ALA A 171 -15.21 22.44 -7.32
CA ALA A 171 -14.92 22.91 -8.66
C ALA A 171 -13.43 23.22 -8.86
N GLU A 172 -12.81 23.93 -7.91
CA GLU A 172 -11.37 24.24 -7.93
C GLU A 172 -10.56 22.96 -8.02
N HIS A 173 -10.86 21.97 -7.21
CA HIS A 173 -10.04 20.78 -7.20
C HIS A 173 -10.32 19.85 -8.39
N ARG A 174 -11.51 19.94 -8.99
CA ARG A 174 -11.82 19.27 -10.25
C ARG A 174 -11.00 19.85 -11.42
N ALA A 175 -10.70 21.15 -11.38
CA ALA A 175 -9.82 21.78 -12.37
C ALA A 175 -8.38 21.23 -12.31
N HIS A 176 -7.98 20.64 -11.18
CA HIS A 176 -6.67 20.02 -10.99
C HIS A 176 -6.63 18.52 -11.30
N PHE A 177 -7.65 17.93 -11.93
CA PHE A 177 -7.56 16.57 -12.44
C PHE A 177 -6.45 16.48 -13.51
N GLY A 178 -5.34 15.85 -13.14
CA GLY A 178 -4.31 15.37 -14.07
C GLY A 178 -3.06 16.24 -14.23
N LEU A 179 -2.90 17.38 -13.55
CA LEU A 179 -1.88 18.37 -13.95
C LEU A 179 -1.07 19.12 -12.86
N PRO A 180 -0.93 18.62 -11.63
CA PRO A 180 0.42 18.75 -11.05
C PRO A 180 0.95 17.47 -10.40
N LEU A 181 2.12 17.02 -10.87
CA LEU A 181 2.84 15.87 -10.34
C LEU A 181 3.19 16.02 -8.86
N PHE A 182 3.55 17.22 -8.42
CA PHE A 182 3.82 17.55 -7.02
C PHE A 182 3.60 19.04 -6.82
N HIS A 183 2.92 19.44 -5.75
CA HIS A 183 2.77 20.83 -5.39
C HIS A 183 3.22 21.01 -3.94
N VAL A 184 4.21 21.85 -3.73
CA VAL A 184 4.71 22.25 -2.42
C VAL A 184 4.38 23.71 -2.24
N ALA A 185 3.62 24.04 -1.20
CA ALA A 185 3.26 25.40 -0.87
C ALA A 185 3.56 25.69 0.59
N SER A 186 3.88 26.96 0.86
CA SER A 186 3.97 27.50 2.21
C SER A 186 3.08 28.73 2.27
N GLU A 187 2.25 28.81 3.30
CA GLU A 187 1.36 29.93 3.56
C GLU A 187 1.58 30.42 4.99
N THR A 188 1.63 31.73 5.19
CA THR A 188 1.66 32.34 6.52
C THR A 188 0.47 33.26 6.66
N GLN A 189 -0.34 33.04 7.69
CA GLN A 189 -1.47 33.87 8.03
C GLN A 189 -1.25 34.51 9.41
N HIS A 190 -1.81 35.70 9.58
CA HIS A 190 -1.76 36.48 10.82
C HIS A 190 -3.17 36.73 11.34
N ASP A 191 -3.29 36.85 12.67
CA ASP A 191 -4.52 37.18 13.39
C ASP A 191 -5.71 36.26 13.03
N VAL A 192 -5.39 35.00 12.71
CA VAL A 192 -6.39 33.99 12.32
C VAL A 192 -7.38 33.79 13.46
N TRP A 193 -8.65 33.59 13.10
CA TRP A 193 -9.75 33.54 14.05
C TRP A 193 -9.86 34.78 14.94
N GLY A 194 -9.33 35.94 14.52
CA GLY A 194 -9.39 37.17 15.30
C GLY A 194 -8.63 37.10 16.63
N ILE A 195 -7.53 36.35 16.68
CA ILE A 195 -6.63 36.27 17.85
C ILE A 195 -5.38 37.10 17.55
N SER A 196 -5.25 38.25 18.23
CA SER A 196 -4.14 39.18 17.99
C SER A 196 -2.78 38.56 18.27
N GLY A 197 -1.85 38.69 17.33
CA GLY A 197 -0.50 38.15 17.40
C GLY A 197 -0.39 36.66 17.09
N LEU A 198 -1.50 36.00 16.74
CA LEU A 198 -1.46 34.62 16.25
C LEU A 198 -0.83 34.61 14.85
N ARG A 199 0.21 33.81 14.69
CA ARG A 199 0.81 33.48 13.41
C ARG A 199 0.58 32.01 13.11
N HIS A 200 0.02 31.72 11.94
CA HIS A 200 -0.20 30.37 11.44
C HIS A 200 0.67 30.15 10.22
N ASP A 201 1.69 29.30 10.36
CA ASP A 201 2.53 28.84 9.26
C ASP A 201 2.03 27.47 8.80
N ARG A 202 1.65 27.34 7.53
CA ARG A 202 1.17 26.10 6.90
C ARG A 202 2.11 25.67 5.79
N GLN A 203 2.58 24.44 5.84
CA GLN A 203 3.30 23.78 4.75
C GLN A 203 2.41 22.69 4.15
N THR A 204 2.25 22.68 2.84
CA THR A 204 1.40 21.73 2.13
C THR A 204 2.21 21.00 1.07
N LEU A 205 2.21 19.67 1.13
CA LEU A 205 2.69 18.78 0.10
C LEU A 205 1.51 18.03 -0.50
N ARG A 206 1.22 18.29 -1.77
CA ARG A 206 0.19 17.61 -2.54
C ARG A 206 0.83 16.76 -3.62
N MET A 207 0.38 15.53 -3.75
CA MET A 207 0.85 14.59 -4.77
C MET A 207 -0.30 13.75 -5.31
N PRO A 208 -0.28 13.36 -6.58
CA PRO A 208 -1.27 12.46 -7.14
C PRO A 208 -1.07 11.04 -6.57
N LEU A 209 -2.16 10.38 -6.20
CA LEU A 209 -2.11 9.02 -5.65
C LEU A 209 -1.58 8.01 -6.67
N TYR A 210 -1.72 8.24 -7.98
CA TYR A 210 -1.12 7.38 -9.00
C TYR A 210 0.42 7.43 -8.95
N ALA A 211 1.03 8.55 -8.56
CA ALA A 211 2.49 8.64 -8.40
C ALA A 211 2.96 7.84 -7.18
N LEU A 212 2.12 7.74 -6.14
CA LEU A 212 2.35 6.82 -5.02
C LEU A 212 2.14 5.37 -5.43
N ALA A 213 1.21 5.07 -6.35
CA ALA A 213 0.93 3.71 -6.81
C ALA A 213 2.02 3.16 -7.75
N ALA A 214 2.54 3.98 -8.66
CA ALA A 214 3.42 3.55 -9.75
C ALA A 214 4.68 2.77 -9.30
N PRO A 215 5.43 3.18 -8.25
CA PRO A 215 6.59 2.42 -7.79
C PRO A 215 6.26 1.00 -7.36
N TRP A 216 5.06 0.78 -6.80
CA TRP A 216 4.60 -0.52 -6.36
C TRP A 216 4.20 -1.46 -7.50
N LEU A 217 4.12 -0.95 -8.73
CA LEU A 217 3.88 -1.77 -9.91
C LEU A 217 5.17 -2.34 -10.53
N ILE A 218 6.34 -1.80 -10.16
CA ILE A 218 7.64 -2.20 -10.72
C ILE A 218 7.93 -3.69 -10.43
N LEU A 219 7.84 -4.11 -9.17
CA LEU A 219 8.14 -5.50 -8.79
C LEU A 219 7.15 -6.52 -9.41
N PRO A 220 5.82 -6.31 -9.37
CA PRO A 220 4.85 -7.13 -10.09
C PRO A 220 5.15 -7.21 -11.59
N ALA A 221 5.45 -6.07 -12.24
CA ALA A 221 5.73 -6.02 -13.66
C ALA A 221 7.01 -6.79 -14.02
N VAL A 222 8.08 -6.64 -13.25
CA VAL A 222 9.33 -7.39 -13.45
C VAL A 222 9.12 -8.88 -13.23
N TRP A 223 8.39 -9.27 -12.19
CA TRP A 223 8.08 -10.68 -11.93
C TRP A 223 7.25 -11.28 -13.07
N LEU A 224 6.20 -10.58 -13.50
CA LEU A 224 5.33 -11.02 -14.60
C LEU A 224 6.11 -11.12 -15.92
N TRP A 225 6.96 -10.13 -16.21
CA TRP A 225 7.83 -10.15 -17.39
C TRP A 225 8.80 -11.35 -17.38
N ARG A 226 9.42 -11.65 -16.23
CA ARG A 226 10.26 -12.84 -16.07
C ARG A 226 9.47 -14.13 -16.19
N PHE A 227 8.22 -14.15 -15.71
CA PHE A 227 7.36 -15.32 -15.80
C PHE A 227 6.95 -15.59 -17.25
N ILE A 228 6.59 -14.56 -18.02
CA ILE A 228 6.22 -14.66 -19.44
C ILE A 228 7.44 -14.99 -20.31
N ARG A 229 8.62 -14.43 -19.99
CA ARG A 229 9.87 -14.68 -20.72
C ARG A 229 10.58 -15.97 -20.34
N GLN A 230 10.21 -16.62 -19.23
CA GLN A 230 10.71 -17.95 -18.98
C GLN A 230 10.23 -18.82 -20.14
N PRO A 231 11.16 -19.42 -20.90
CA PRO A 231 10.75 -20.33 -21.95
C PRO A 231 9.85 -21.35 -21.26
N LEU A 232 8.58 -21.42 -21.69
CA LEU A 232 7.70 -22.53 -21.34
C LEU A 232 8.60 -23.76 -21.51
N PRO A 233 8.86 -24.53 -20.43
CA PRO A 233 9.84 -25.60 -20.49
C PRO A 233 9.46 -26.42 -21.70
N LEU A 234 10.26 -26.32 -22.77
CA LEU A 234 10.01 -27.01 -24.02
C LEU A 234 9.91 -28.46 -23.61
N ALA A 235 8.67 -28.94 -23.55
CA ALA A 235 8.29 -30.06 -22.71
C ALA A 235 8.99 -31.31 -23.24
N GLY A 236 10.18 -31.58 -22.74
CA GLY A 236 11.03 -32.64 -23.27
C GLY A 236 12.52 -32.53 -22.95
N ASN A 237 13.10 -31.32 -22.83
CA ASN A 237 14.56 -31.20 -22.95
C ASN A 237 15.31 -30.70 -21.71
N LEU A 238 14.69 -30.56 -20.53
CA LEU A 238 15.40 -30.20 -19.30
C LEU A 238 15.25 -31.29 -18.25
N CYS A 239 16.33 -31.57 -17.51
CA CYS A 239 16.29 -32.52 -16.41
C CYS A 239 15.32 -32.04 -15.33
N THR A 240 14.37 -32.88 -14.94
CA THR A 240 13.34 -32.53 -13.95
C THR A 240 13.88 -32.33 -12.53
N ARG A 241 15.14 -32.69 -12.27
CA ARG A 241 15.78 -32.58 -10.94
C ARG A 241 16.71 -31.38 -10.82
N CYS A 242 17.65 -31.20 -11.75
CA CYS A 242 18.65 -30.13 -11.69
C CYS A 242 18.46 -29.03 -12.75
N SER A 243 17.52 -29.18 -13.69
CA SER A 243 17.30 -28.27 -14.81
C SER A 243 18.44 -28.19 -15.84
N TYR A 244 19.32 -29.21 -15.90
CA TYR A 244 20.33 -29.33 -16.96
C TYR A 244 19.69 -29.57 -18.33
N ASP A 245 20.29 -29.02 -19.38
CA ASP A 245 19.83 -29.16 -20.76
C ASP A 245 20.12 -30.56 -21.31
N LEU A 246 19.07 -31.34 -21.54
CA LEU A 246 19.12 -32.70 -22.04
C LEU A 246 19.08 -32.77 -23.58
N ARG A 247 19.18 -31.64 -24.29
CA ARG A 247 19.18 -31.63 -25.77
C ARG A 247 20.28 -32.48 -26.39
N ALA A 248 21.41 -32.66 -25.68
CA ALA A 248 22.53 -33.47 -26.14
C ALA A 248 22.50 -34.93 -25.66
N HIS A 249 21.49 -35.33 -24.87
CA HIS A 249 21.43 -36.64 -24.24
C HIS A 249 20.31 -37.50 -24.81
N THR A 250 20.59 -38.79 -25.00
CA THR A 250 19.63 -39.78 -25.48
C THR A 250 18.76 -40.31 -24.35
N ALA A 251 17.55 -40.76 -24.71
CA ALA A 251 16.65 -41.42 -23.78
C ALA A 251 17.33 -42.66 -23.16
N GLY A 252 17.35 -42.75 -21.83
CA GLY A 252 18.04 -43.79 -21.08
C GLY A 252 19.40 -43.39 -20.49
N GLU A 253 20.03 -42.30 -20.96
CA GLU A 253 21.25 -41.77 -20.34
C GLU A 253 20.95 -41.15 -18.97
N ARG A 254 22.00 -40.96 -18.16
CA ARG A 254 21.91 -40.25 -16.87
C ARG A 254 22.32 -38.80 -17.06
N CYS A 255 21.59 -37.89 -16.43
CA CYS A 255 21.96 -36.48 -16.39
C CYS A 255 23.36 -36.30 -15.74
N PRO A 256 24.30 -35.58 -16.37
CA PRO A 256 25.67 -35.45 -15.88
C PRO A 256 25.78 -34.72 -14.54
N GLU A 257 24.88 -33.78 -14.27
CA GLU A 257 24.88 -32.98 -13.03
C GLU A 257 24.33 -33.74 -11.81
N CYS A 258 23.34 -34.62 -12.00
CA CYS A 258 22.61 -35.21 -10.86
C CYS A 258 22.39 -36.72 -10.93
N GLY A 259 22.87 -37.38 -11.98
CA GLY A 259 22.74 -38.82 -12.20
C GLY A 259 21.31 -39.32 -12.43
N THR A 260 20.33 -38.43 -12.57
CA THR A 260 18.92 -38.83 -12.75
C THR A 260 18.75 -39.41 -14.16
N PRO A 261 18.19 -40.63 -14.30
CA PRO A 261 17.96 -41.24 -15.60
C PRO A 261 16.95 -40.42 -16.40
N ILE A 262 17.25 -40.22 -17.68
CA ILE A 262 16.42 -39.50 -18.64
C ILE A 262 15.32 -40.46 -19.10
N THR A 263 14.10 -40.23 -18.63
CA THR A 263 12.94 -41.00 -19.11
C THR A 263 12.70 -40.69 -20.59
N PRO A 264 12.54 -41.72 -21.46
CA PRO A 264 12.17 -41.51 -22.84
C PRO A 264 10.91 -40.66 -22.91
N ARG A 265 10.91 -39.68 -23.83
CA ARG A 265 9.67 -38.98 -24.14
C ARG A 265 8.68 -40.03 -24.63
N PRO A 266 7.46 -40.12 -24.06
CA PRO A 266 6.46 -41.02 -24.60
C PRO A 266 6.30 -40.69 -26.09
N GLU A 267 6.52 -41.70 -26.92
CA GLU A 267 6.42 -41.54 -28.37
C GLU A 267 5.04 -40.96 -28.67
N PRO A 268 4.94 -39.88 -29.48
CA PRO A 268 3.64 -39.28 -29.76
C PRO A 268 2.75 -40.36 -30.34
N VAL A 269 1.67 -40.70 -29.61
CA VAL A 269 0.69 -41.70 -30.03
C VAL A 269 0.27 -41.35 -31.46
N PRO A 270 0.42 -42.26 -32.44
CA PRO A 270 0.00 -42.00 -33.80
C PRO A 270 -1.43 -41.46 -33.78
N ARG A 271 -1.66 -40.28 -34.36
CA ARG A 271 -3.04 -39.77 -34.48
C ARG A 271 -3.79 -40.76 -35.34
N LEU A 272 -4.74 -41.49 -34.74
CA LEU A 272 -5.63 -42.35 -35.49
C LEU A 272 -6.30 -41.50 -36.58
N PRO A 273 -6.40 -42.00 -37.82
CA PRO A 273 -7.03 -41.27 -38.91
C PRO A 273 -8.45 -40.91 -38.48
N HIS A 274 -8.80 -39.62 -38.52
CA HIS A 274 -10.18 -39.18 -38.34
C HIS A 274 -11.01 -39.77 -39.48
N SER A 275 -11.87 -40.74 -39.17
CA SER A 275 -12.86 -41.27 -40.10
C SER A 275 -13.78 -40.12 -40.53
N ARG A 276 -13.76 -39.82 -41.83
CA ARG A 276 -14.72 -38.89 -42.47
C ARG A 276 -16.10 -39.51 -42.55
#